data_AF-A0AAZ3SC85-F1
#
_entry.id   AF-A0AAZ3SC85-F1
#
_cell.length_a   1.000
_cell.length_b   1.000
_cell.length_c   1.000
_cell.angle_alpha   90.00
_cell.angle_beta   90.00
_cell.angle_gamma   90.00
#
_symmetry.space_group_name_H-M   'P 1'
#
loop_
_entity.id
_entity.type
_entity.pdbx_description
1 polymer ?
#
loop_
_entity_poly.entity_id
_entity_poly.type
_entity_poly.pdbx_seq_one_letter_code
_entity_poly.pdbx_strand_id
1 'polypeptide(L)' 'LASWEEAEVDKEFETWKVQHGKTGKSYGSTEEEAKRKEIWLATRARVMEHNKRAENGLESYTLAVNHFADLVWCYY' A
#
# COMPACT_ATOMS: atom_id res chain seq x y z
N LEU A 1 -7.61 17.31 10.96
CA LEU A 1 -6.47 17.11 10.04
C LEU A 1 -6.21 15.62 9.79
N ALA A 2 -6.14 14.77 10.84
CA ALA A 2 -6.05 13.30 10.68
C ALA A 2 -7.16 12.65 9.84
N SER A 3 -8.41 13.13 9.96
CA SER A 3 -9.58 12.55 9.25
C SER A 3 -9.55 12.71 7.72
N TRP A 4 -8.88 13.74 7.18
CA TRP A 4 -8.81 13.94 5.73
C TRP A 4 -7.70 13.11 5.09
N GLU A 5 -6.62 12.89 5.83
CA GLU A 5 -5.50 12.05 5.40
C GLU A 5 -5.90 10.57 5.39
N GLU A 6 -6.67 10.13 6.38
CA GLU A 6 -7.24 8.78 6.43
C GLU A 6 -8.22 8.53 5.27
N ALA A 7 -9.10 9.50 4.96
CA ALA A 7 -10.03 9.39 3.84
C ALA A 7 -9.34 9.31 2.47
N GLU A 8 -8.24 10.06 2.28
CA GLU A 8 -7.46 10.01 1.04
C GLU A 8 -6.71 8.69 0.89
N VAL A 9 -6.12 8.18 1.97
CA VAL A 9 -5.45 6.87 1.99
C VAL A 9 -6.44 5.74 1.68
N ASP A 10 -7.65 5.82 2.22
CA ASP A 10 -8.72 4.84 1.94
C ASP A 10 -9.12 4.87 0.46
N LYS A 11 -9.29 6.06 -0.10
CA LYS A 11 -9.57 6.24 -1.53
C LYS A 11 -8.44 5.73 -2.42
N GLU A 12 -7.18 5.92 -2.01
CA GLU A 12 -6.01 5.40 -2.70
C GLU A 12 -5.99 3.87 -2.67
N PHE A 13 -6.30 3.26 -1.51
CA PHE A 13 -6.41 1.81 -1.39
C PHE A 13 -7.53 1.23 -2.28
N GLU A 14 -8.71 1.86 -2.31
CA GLU A 14 -9.80 1.45 -3.22
C GLU A 14 -9.37 1.55 -4.69
N THR A 15 -8.71 2.65 -5.06
CA THR A 15 -8.19 2.86 -6.42
C THR A 15 -7.15 1.79 -6.78
N TRP A 16 -6.23 1.49 -5.85
CA TRP A 16 -5.22 0.45 -6.03
C TRP A 16 -5.86 -0.93 -6.19
N LYS A 17 -6.91 -1.25 -5.41
CA LYS A 17 -7.66 -2.50 -5.53
C LYS A 17 -8.26 -2.64 -6.93
N VAL A 18 -8.88 -1.57 -7.45
CA VAL A 18 -9.46 -1.55 -8.81
C VAL A 18 -8.37 -1.74 -9.86
N GLN A 19 -7.26 -1.03 -9.76
CA GLN A 19 -6.16 -1.09 -10.72
C GLN A 19 -5.50 -2.47 -10.80
N HIS A 20 -5.39 -3.17 -9.69
CA HIS A 20 -4.69 -4.46 -9.60
C HIS A 20 -5.65 -5.66 -9.52
N GLY A 21 -6.94 -5.46 -9.81
CA GLY A 21 -7.91 -6.56 -9.88
C GLY A 21 -8.19 -7.24 -8.55
N LYS A 22 -8.00 -6.54 -7.43
CA LYS A 22 -8.29 -7.01 -6.06
C LYS A 22 -9.74 -6.70 -5.64
N THR A 23 -10.59 -6.28 -6.58
CA THR A 23 -12.00 -5.96 -6.35
C THR A 23 -12.87 -7.22 -6.41
N GLY A 24 -13.86 -7.31 -5.51
CA GLY A 24 -14.86 -8.37 -5.51
C GLY A 24 -14.32 -9.73 -5.03
N LYS A 25 -14.64 -10.11 -3.79
CA LYS A 25 -14.36 -11.44 -3.21
C LYS A 25 -12.89 -11.86 -3.13
N SER A 26 -11.94 -10.96 -3.40
CA SER A 26 -10.50 -11.26 -3.29
C SER A 26 -10.04 -11.48 -1.84
N TYR A 27 -10.75 -10.88 -0.88
CA TYR A 27 -10.55 -11.09 0.55
C TYR A 27 -11.75 -11.84 1.11
N GLY A 28 -11.50 -12.95 1.83
CA GLY A 28 -12.53 -13.86 2.30
C GLY A 28 -13.36 -13.31 3.47
N SER A 29 -12.85 -12.30 4.17
CA SER A 29 -13.55 -11.61 5.26
C SER A 29 -13.10 -10.15 5.40
N THR A 30 -13.89 -9.36 6.13
CA THR A 30 -13.53 -7.98 6.51
C THR A 30 -12.26 -7.91 7.35
N GLU A 31 -11.98 -8.95 8.15
CA GLU A 31 -10.75 -9.06 8.94
C GLU A 31 -9.53 -9.32 8.06
N GLU A 32 -9.68 -10.16 7.02
CA GLU A 32 -8.62 -10.32 6.02
C GLU A 32 -8.38 -9.01 5.28
N GLU A 33 -9.44 -8.31 4.87
CA GLU A 33 -9.30 -7.00 4.21
C GLU A 33 -8.59 -5.97 5.09
N ALA A 34 -8.92 -5.91 6.39
CA ALA A 34 -8.23 -5.04 7.34
C ALA A 34 -6.73 -5.37 7.44
N LYS A 35 -6.36 -6.65 7.56
CA LYS A 35 -4.95 -7.08 7.58
C LYS A 35 -4.23 -6.74 6.26
N ARG A 36 -4.89 -6.95 5.12
CA ARG A 36 -4.33 -6.65 3.80
C ARG A 36 -4.13 -5.14 3.62
N LYS A 37 -5.05 -4.33 4.13
CA LYS A 37 -4.92 -2.87 4.19
C LYS A 37 -3.73 -2.46 5.06
N GLU A 38 -3.54 -3.05 6.24
CA GLU A 38 -2.36 -2.79 7.08
C GLU A 38 -1.04 -3.10 6.36
N ILE A 39 -0.96 -4.23 5.66
CA ILE A 39 0.23 -4.61 4.88
C ILE A 39 0.46 -3.62 3.73
N TRP A 40 -0.62 -3.23 3.04
CA TRP A 40 -0.57 -2.22 1.98
C TRP A 40 -0.09 -0.86 2.48
N LEU A 41 -0.57 -0.43 3.65
CA LEU A 41 -0.11 0.80 4.31
C LEU A 41 1.38 0.74 4.64
N ALA A 42 1.87 -0.38 5.17
CA ALA A 42 3.28 -0.58 5.46
C ALA A 42 4.13 -0.54 4.17
N THR A 43 3.69 -1.19 3.09
CA THR A 43 4.36 -1.13 1.79
C THR A 43 4.38 0.30 1.24
N ARG A 44 3.25 1.01 1.29
CA ARG A 44 3.14 2.40 0.83
C ARG A 44 4.09 3.32 1.60
N ALA A 45 4.16 3.19 2.92
CA ALA A 45 5.09 3.95 3.76
C ALA A 45 6.55 3.73 3.33
N ARG A 46 6.93 2.46 3.12
CA ARG A 46 8.28 2.09 2.63
C ARG A 46 8.59 2.67 1.25
N VAL A 47 7.62 2.65 0.34
CA VAL A 47 7.74 3.24 -1.00
C VAL A 47 7.98 4.75 -0.90
N MET A 48 7.18 5.46 -0.10
CA MET A 48 7.32 6.90 0.11
C MET A 48 8.68 7.26 0.72
N GLU A 49 9.12 6.53 1.74
CA GLU A 49 10.42 6.76 2.37
C GLU A 49 11.58 6.52 1.39
N HIS A 50 11.53 5.43 0.62
CA HIS A 50 12.54 5.14 -0.39
C HIS A 50 12.58 6.21 -1.49
N ASN A 51 11.42 6.65 -1.99
CA ASN A 51 11.36 7.69 -3.03
C ASN A 51 11.87 9.03 -2.51
N LYS A 52 11.57 9.39 -1.25
CA LYS A 52 12.15 10.58 -0.62
C LYS A 52 13.68 10.49 -0.51
N ARG A 53 14.22 9.29 -0.27
CA ARG A 53 15.67 9.05 -0.29
C ARG A 53 16.24 9.14 -1.70
N ALA A 54 15.55 8.61 -2.70
CA ALA A 54 15.92 8.71 -4.11
C ALA A 54 15.96 10.17 -4.60
N GLU A 55 14.99 10.99 -4.21
CA GLU A 55 14.96 12.43 -4.50
C GLU A 55 16.15 13.18 -3.88
N ASN A 56 16.60 12.73 -2.70
CA ASN A 56 17.81 13.25 -2.06
C ASN A 56 19.12 12.66 -2.63
N GLY A 57 19.04 11.85 -3.70
CA GLY A 57 20.20 11.20 -4.32
C GLY A 57 20.81 10.06 -3.48
N LEU A 58 20.12 9.59 -2.44
CA LEU A 58 20.56 8.48 -1.58
C LEU A 58 20.16 7.10 -2.12
N GLU A 59 19.36 7.07 -3.18
CA GLU A 59 18.97 5.86 -3.90
C GLU A 59 19.04 6.12 -5.41
N SER A 60 19.31 5.06 -6.17
CA SER A 60 19.47 5.13 -7.63
C SER A 60 18.18 4.79 -8.40
N TYR A 61 17.12 4.42 -7.70
CA TYR A 61 15.85 4.01 -8.28
C TYR A 61 14.69 4.47 -7.39
N THR A 62 13.47 4.41 -7.95
CA THR A 62 12.23 4.67 -7.21
C THR A 62 11.42 3.39 -7.09
N LEU A 63 10.63 3.30 -6.03
CA LEU A 63 9.65 2.25 -5.83
C LEU A 63 8.25 2.76 -6.18
N ALA A 64 7.36 1.83 -6.48
CA ALA A 64 5.94 2.09 -6.69
C ALA A 64 5.11 1.03 -5.95
N VAL A 65 3.92 1.42 -5.49
CA VAL A 65 2.95 0.51 -4.89
C VAL A 65 2.37 -0.35 -6.02
N ASN A 66 2.78 -1.61 -6.09
CA ASN A 66 2.36 -2.55 -7.14
C ASN A 66 1.36 -3.60 -6.60
N HIS A 67 0.98 -4.59 -7.42
CA HIS A 67 0.03 -5.64 -7.03
C HIS A 67 0.49 -6.55 -5.88
N PHE A 68 1.76 -6.48 -5.46
CA PHE A 68 2.29 -7.21 -4.30
C PHE A 68 2.22 -6.40 -3.01
N ALA A 69 1.66 -5.18 -3.04
CA ALA A 69 1.66 -4.29 -1.88
C ALA A 69 0.86 -4.83 -0.69
N ASP A 70 -0.08 -5.76 -0.90
CA ASP A 70 -0.87 -6.44 0.15
C ASP A 70 -0.25 -7.77 0.63
N LEU A 71 1.00 -8.06 0.26
CA LEU A 71 1.73 -9.28 0.64
C LEU A 71 2.90 -8.95 1.58
N VAL A 72 2.99 -9.67 2.69
CA VAL A 72 4.18 -9.65 3.55
C VAL A 72 5.30 -10.45 2.89
N TRP A 73 6.47 -9.82 2.75
CA TRP A 73 7.68 -10.51 2.32
C TRP A 73 8.21 -11.33 3.50
N CYS A 74 7.84 -12.61 3.56
CA CYS A 74 8.27 -13.63 4.54
C CYS A 74 7.74 -13.47 5.97
N TYR A 75 7.01 -14.49 6.44
CA TYR A 75 7.08 -14.92 7.85
C TYR A 75 8.42 -15.66 8.03
N TYR A 76 9.25 -15.22 8.97
CA TYR A 76 10.21 -16.06 9.68
C TYR A 76 9.83 -16.04 11.16
#